data_AF-A0A2K1EPJ3-F1
#
_entry.id   AF-A0A2K1EPJ3-F1
#
_cell.length_a   1.000
_cell.length_b   1.000
_cell.length_c   1.000
_cell.angle_alpha   90.00
_cell.angle_beta   90.00
_cell.angle_gamma   90.00
#
_symmetry.space_group_name_H-M   'P 1'
#
loop_
_entity.id
_entity.type
_entity.pdbx_description
1 polymer ?
#
loop_
_entity_poly.entity_id
_entity_poly.type
_entity_poly.pdbx_seq_one_letter_code
_entity_poly.pdbx_strand_id
1 'polypeptide(L)' 'MIDNLESNYNCANAGQDLHKLKQELAALQEQGANDQASEEAIHRLENQISFILNKCDINH' A
#
# COMPACT_ATOMS: atom_id res chain seq x y z
N MET A 1 -2.57 9.36 -4.26
CA MET A 1 -1.10 9.17 -4.19
C MET A 1 -0.63 9.69 -2.85
N ILE A 2 -0.27 8.80 -1.92
CA ILE A 2 0.36 9.19 -0.66
C ILE A 2 1.84 9.48 -0.97
N ASP A 3 2.05 10.65 -1.56
CA ASP A 3 3.37 11.26 -1.73
C ASP A 3 3.73 11.83 -0.35
N ASN A 4 4.76 11.30 0.30
CA ASN A 4 5.13 11.51 1.71
C ASN A 4 4.45 10.62 2.74
N LEU A 5 4.86 9.34 2.77
CA LEU A 5 5.00 8.62 4.05
C LEU A 5 6.18 9.23 4.84
N GLU A 6 6.04 10.52 5.15
CA GLU A 6 6.81 11.19 6.20
C GLU A 6 6.71 10.34 7.46
N SER A 7 7.75 10.36 8.28
CA SER A 7 7.84 9.69 9.59
C SER A 7 6.69 10.01 10.57
N ASN A 8 5.64 10.74 10.16
CA ASN A 8 4.40 11.07 10.86
C ASN A 8 3.17 10.20 10.54
N TYR A 9 3.25 9.16 9.68
CA TYR A 9 2.11 8.25 9.51
C TYR A 9 1.59 7.71 10.87
N ASN A 10 0.28 7.86 11.13
CA ASN A 10 -0.39 7.50 12.38
C ASN A 10 -0.98 6.08 12.29
N CYS A 11 -0.49 5.19 13.15
CA CYS A 11 -0.89 3.79 13.18
C CYS A 11 -2.32 3.53 13.70
N ALA A 12 -3.03 4.54 14.23
CA ALA A 12 -4.38 4.38 14.77
C ALA A 12 -5.39 3.79 13.75
N ASN A 13 -5.21 4.07 12.46
CA ASN A 13 -6.08 3.59 11.38
C ASN A 13 -5.40 2.56 10.47
N ALA A 14 -4.23 2.05 10.85
CA ALA A 14 -3.42 1.19 9.99
C ALA A 14 -4.15 -0.07 9.50
N GLY A 15 -5.03 -0.66 10.32
CA GLY A 15 -5.85 -1.79 9.89
C GLY A 15 -6.80 -1.45 8.74
N GLN A 16 -7.46 -0.28 8.80
CA GLN A 16 -8.37 0.17 7.73
C GLN A 16 -7.59 0.58 6.48
N ASP A 17 -6.47 1.26 6.65
CA ASP A 17 -5.62 1.69 5.54
C ASP A 17 -5.01 0.49 4.81
N LEU A 18 -4.49 -0.50 5.55
CA LEU A 18 -3.99 -1.75 4.97
C LEU A 18 -5.08 -2.49 4.22
N HIS A 19 -6.32 -2.51 4.73
CA HIS A 19 -7.43 -3.16 4.02
C HIS A 19 -7.70 -2.49 2.68
N LYS A 20 -7.77 -1.15 2.65
CA LYS A 20 -7.96 -0.38 1.40
C LYS A 20 -6.81 -0.58 0.42
N LEU A 21 -5.57 -0.47 0.89
CA LEU A 21 -4.38 -0.64 0.05
C LEU A 21 -4.31 -2.06 -0.56
N LYS A 22 -4.66 -3.09 0.22
CA LYS A 22 -4.73 -4.48 -0.29
C LYS A 22 -5.85 -4.69 -1.30
N GLN A 23 -7.01 -4.05 -1.11
CA GLN A 23 -8.09 -4.08 -2.11
C GLN A 23 -7.69 -3.40 -3.41
N GLU A 24 -7.04 -2.24 -3.33
CA GLU A 24 -6.58 -1.49 -4.50
C GLU A 24 -5.49 -2.26 -5.26
N LEU A 25 -4.58 -2.91 -4.53
CA LEU A 25 -3.56 -3.81 -5.09
C LEU A 25 -4.20 -4.99 -5.83
N ALA A 26 -5.16 -5.66 -5.20
CA ALA A 26 -5.87 -6.79 -5.80
C ALA A 26 -6.61 -6.37 -7.08
N ALA A 27 -7.31 -5.22 -7.04
CA ALA A 27 -8.02 -4.71 -8.20
C ALA A 27 -7.09 -4.43 -9.39
N LEU A 28 -5.90 -3.86 -9.15
CA LEU A 28 -4.91 -3.61 -10.20
C LEU A 28 -4.29 -4.91 -10.74
N GLN A 29 -4.07 -5.90 -9.87
CA GLN A 29 -3.58 -7.22 -10.28
C GLN A 29 -4.63 -7.97 -11.12
N GLU A 30 -5.92 -7.88 -10.76
CA GLU A 30 -7.03 -8.51 -11.48
C GLU A 30 -7.29 -7.85 -12.84
N GLN A 31 -7.07 -6.54 -12.97
CA GLN A 31 -7.18 -5.83 -14.24
C GLN A 31 -6.09 -6.21 -15.25
N GLY A 32 -5.05 -6.92 -14.79
CA GLY A 32 -3.90 -7.33 -15.60
C GLY A 32 -2.94 -6.17 -15.78
N ALA A 33 -1.79 -6.23 -15.11
CA ALA A 33 -0.72 -5.25 -15.23
C ALA A 33 -0.01 -5.37 -16.58
N ASN A 34 -0.71 -5.03 -17.66
CA ASN A 34 -0.20 -5.18 -19.02
C ASN A 34 0.57 -3.94 -19.51
N ASP A 35 0.61 -2.90 -18.67
CA ASP A 35 1.22 -1.61 -18.94
C ASP A 35 2.16 -1.24 -17.78
N GLN A 36 3.28 -0.62 -18.11
CA GLN A 36 4.30 -0.19 -17.15
C GLN A 36 3.74 0.74 -16.05
N ALA A 37 2.69 1.52 -16.37
CA ALA A 37 2.00 2.36 -15.40
C ALA A 37 1.26 1.56 -14.32
N SER A 38 0.66 0.43 -14.71
CA SER A 38 -0.05 -0.48 -13.82
C SER A 38 0.93 -1.21 -12.91
N GLU A 39 2.08 -1.65 -13.44
CA GLU A 39 3.17 -2.22 -12.65
C GLU A 39 3.73 -1.20 -11.64
N GLU A 40 3.96 0.05 -12.06
CA GLU A 40 4.46 1.09 -11.14
C GLU A 40 3.44 1.38 -10.02
N ALA A 41 2.15 1.38 -10.32
CA ALA A 41 1.09 1.55 -9.32
C ALA A 41 1.08 0.41 -8.31
N ILE A 42 1.21 -0.83 -8.77
CA ILE A 42 1.34 -2.03 -7.92
C ILE A 42 2.55 -1.90 -7.00
N HIS A 43 3.73 -1.58 -7.56
CA HIS A 43 4.96 -1.44 -6.78
C HIS A 43 4.83 -0.33 -5.72
N ARG A 44 4.18 0.80 -6.05
CA ARG A 44 3.92 1.87 -5.09
C ARG A 44 3.00 1.41 -3.96
N LEU A 45 1.97 0.62 -4.24
CA LEU A 45 1.06 0.09 -3.22
C LEU A 45 1.75 -0.92 -2.30
N GLU A 46 2.54 -1.83 -2.85
CA GLU A 46 3.31 -2.82 -2.08
C GLU A 46 4.30 -2.15 -1.11
N ASN A 47 4.98 -1.10 -1.55
CA ASN A 47 5.87 -0.31 -0.70
C ASN A 47 5.11 0.39 0.44
N GLN A 48 3.93 0.96 0.17
CA GLN A 48 3.09 1.58 1.21
C GLN A 48 2.60 0.57 2.23
N ILE A 49 2.13 -0.60 1.78
CA ILE A 49 1.70 -1.70 2.66
C ILE A 49 2.86 -2.13 3.56
N SER A 50 4.03 -2.38 2.97
CA SER A 50 5.22 -2.82 3.71
C SER A 50 5.66 -1.79 4.73
N PHE A 51 5.65 -0.50 4.37
CA PHE A 51 5.96 0.56 5.32
C PHE A 51 5.00 0.58 6.51
N ILE A 52 3.69 0.51 6.27
CA ILE A 52 2.70 0.56 7.35
C ILE A 52 2.86 -0.65 8.27
N LEU A 53 3.05 -1.85 7.70
CA LEU A 53 3.31 -3.07 8.47
C LEU A 53 4.54 -2.94 9.37
N ASN A 54 5.66 -2.45 8.82
CA ASN A 54 6.90 -2.27 9.55
C ASN A 54 6.82 -1.16 10.59
N LYS A 55 6.24 0.00 10.24
CA LYS A 55 6.17 1.15 11.13
C LYS A 55 5.25 0.92 12.32
N CYS A 56 4.12 0.24 12.08
CA CYS A 56 3.11 0.02 13.10
C CYS A 56 3.29 -1.31 13.83
N ASP A 57 4.37 -2.05 13.54
CA ASP A 57 4.67 -3.35 14.15
C ASP A 57 3.52 -4.37 14.01
N ILE A 58 2.75 -4.29 12.91
CA ILE A 58 1.57 -5.14 12.68
C ILE A 58 1.96 -6.55 12.22
N ASN A 59 3.24 -6.76 11.92
CA ASN A 59 3.79 -8.01 11.40
C ASN A 59 4.22 -9.03 12.47
N HIS A 60 3.93 -8.78 13.76
CA HIS A 60 4.34 -9.63 14.89
C HIS A 60 3.18 -10.39 15.54
#